data_AF-A0A372R2A8-F1
#
_entry.id   AF-A0A372R2A8-F1
#
_cell.length_a   1.000
_cell.length_b   1.000
_cell.length_c   1.000
_cell.angle_alpha   90.00
_cell.angle_beta   90.00
_cell.angle_gamma   90.00
#
_symmetry.space_group_name_H-M   'P 1'
#
loop_
_entity.id
_entity.type
_entity.pdbx_description
1 polymer ?
#
loop_
_entity_poly.entity_id
_entity_poly.type
_entity_poly.pdbx_seq_one_letter_code
_entity_poly.pdbx_strand_id
1 'polypeptide(L)'
;MVMDLKNGSLRQHLNNNFISLDWKQKLLNLYIIAIGLNDIHNKGLIHNDFHCGNILSDFDYGAYITDLGLCQPANVKSSQNNNKKIYGVVPYVAPEVLRGKESTQKSDIYGFGIIAYEICTGFTPYYDIAHDDFLAMKIC
;
A
#
# COMPACT_ATOMS: atom_id res chain seq x y z
N MET A 1 -11.08 13.34 13.13
CA MET A 1 -11.65 12.00 12.85
C MET A 1 -11.25 11.11 14.00
N VAL A 2 -12.18 10.43 14.66
CA VAL A 2 -11.89 9.44 15.72
C VAL A 2 -12.12 8.07 15.08
N MET A 3 -11.11 7.20 15.12
CA MET A 3 -11.17 5.83 14.60
C MET A 3 -10.93 4.86 15.75
N ASP A 4 -11.58 3.69 15.74
CA ASP A 4 -11.33 2.64 16.71
C ASP A 4 -9.85 2.22 16.64
N LEU A 5 -9.19 2.19 17.79
CA LEU A 5 -7.77 1.86 17.87
C LEU A 5 -7.60 0.35 17.66
N LYS A 6 -7.26 -0.04 16.44
CA LYS A 6 -6.60 -1.33 16.21
C LYS A 6 -5.14 -1.23 16.65
N ASN A 7 -4.55 -2.34 17.08
CA ASN A 7 -3.29 -2.44 17.83
C ASN A 7 -2.01 -1.99 17.07
N GLY A 8 -2.13 -1.16 16.04
CA GLY A 8 -1.02 -0.63 15.26
C GLY A 8 -1.18 -0.85 13.78
N SER A 9 -0.14 -0.49 13.02
CA SER A 9 -0.11 -0.74 11.59
C SER A 9 0.22 -2.20 11.27
N LEU A 10 -0.18 -2.64 10.08
CA LEU A 10 0.16 -3.96 9.53
C LEU A 10 1.67 -4.18 9.54
N ARG A 11 2.47 -3.13 9.25
CA ARG A 11 3.93 -3.15 9.41
C ARG A 11 4.36 -3.52 10.82
N GLN A 12 3.81 -2.85 11.84
CA GLN A 12 4.16 -3.13 13.24
C GLN A 12 3.76 -4.55 13.63
N HIS A 13 2.61 -5.03 13.18
CA HIS A 13 2.15 -6.38 13.46
C HIS A 13 3.01 -7.46 12.79
N LEU A 14 3.41 -7.25 11.53
CA LEU A 14 4.34 -8.15 10.84
C LEU A 14 5.68 -8.21 11.60
N ASN A 15 6.24 -7.07 12.02
CA ASN A 15 7.50 -7.06 12.76
C ASN A 15 7.42 -7.82 14.10
N ASN A 16 6.30 -7.70 14.82
CA ASN A 16 6.17 -8.25 16.17
C ASN A 16 5.71 -9.70 16.20
N ASN A 17 4.85 -10.10 15.25
CA ASN A 17 4.07 -11.33 15.37
C ASN A 17 4.22 -12.28 14.16
N PHE A 18 5.07 -11.97 13.17
CA PHE A 18 5.10 -12.76 11.92
C PHE A 18 5.29 -14.28 12.13
N ILE A 19 6.14 -14.67 13.08
CA ILE A 19 6.43 -16.09 13.37
C ILE A 19 5.18 -16.83 13.89
N SER A 20 4.28 -16.14 14.59
CA SER A 20 3.05 -16.73 15.12
C SER A 20 1.86 -16.68 14.15
N LEU A 21 1.97 -15.99 13.01
CA LEU A 21 0.88 -15.88 12.04
C LEU A 21 0.75 -17.16 11.21
N ASP A 22 -0.43 -17.77 11.25
CA ASP A 22 -0.76 -18.89 10.38
C ASP A 22 -1.21 -18.43 8.98
N TRP A 23 -1.27 -19.36 8.04
CA TRP A 23 -1.69 -19.07 6.66
C TRP A 23 -3.14 -18.63 6.55
N LYS A 24 -4.02 -19.08 7.44
CA LYS A 24 -5.43 -18.70 7.43
C LYS A 24 -5.56 -17.22 7.81
N GLN A 25 -4.85 -16.76 8.83
CA GLN A 25 -4.77 -15.36 9.23
C GLN A 25 -4.18 -14.50 8.10
N LYS A 26 -3.08 -14.94 7.49
CA LYS A 26 -2.46 -14.24 6.35
C LYS A 26 -3.42 -14.05 5.18
N LEU A 27 -4.08 -15.12 4.74
CA LEU A 27 -5.02 -15.09 3.62
C LEU A 27 -6.28 -14.28 3.95
N LEU A 28 -6.79 -14.39 5.19
CA LEU A 28 -7.93 -13.59 5.64
C LEU A 28 -7.62 -12.09 5.60
N ASN A 29 -6.43 -11.69 6.05
CA ASN A 29 -6.02 -10.28 6.00
C ASN A 29 -5.89 -9.78 4.57
N LEU A 30 -5.27 -10.54 3.67
CA LEU A 30 -5.19 -10.18 2.26
C LEU A 30 -6.57 -10.00 1.62
N TYR A 31 -7.50 -10.90 1.94
CA TYR A 31 -8.87 -10.81 1.48
C TYR A 31 -9.57 -9.54 1.98
N ILE A 32 -9.46 -9.22 3.28
CA ILE A 32 -10.09 -8.03 3.87
C ILE A 32 -9.47 -6.74 3.30
N ILE A 33 -8.14 -6.69 3.14
CA ILE A 33 -7.43 -5.56 2.54
C ILE A 33 -7.89 -5.37 1.08
N ALA A 34 -8.05 -6.46 0.31
CA ALA A 34 -8.54 -6.39 -1.05
C ALA A 34 -9.96 -5.84 -1.14
N ILE A 35 -10.85 -6.22 -0.22
CA ILE A 35 -12.21 -5.65 -0.13
C ILE A 35 -12.13 -4.15 0.12
N GLY A 36 -11.35 -3.72 1.13
CA GLY A 36 -11.21 -2.30 1.45
C GLY A 36 -10.67 -1.49 0.27
N LEU A 37 -9.69 -2.04 -0.47
CA LEU A 37 -9.13 -1.35 -1.63
C LEU A 37 -10.15 -1.26 -2.77
N ASN A 38 -10.89 -2.34 -3.00
CA ASN A 38 -11.98 -2.39 -3.97
C ASN A 38 -13.08 -1.37 -3.63
N ASP A 39 -13.39 -1.15 -2.35
CA ASP A 39 -14.36 -0.12 -1.94
C ASP A 39 -13.87 1.30 -2.26
N ILE A 40 -12.58 1.59 -2.12
CA ILE A 40 -11.97 2.85 -2.54
C ILE A 40 -12.07 2.99 -4.07
N HIS A 41 -11.70 1.94 -4.80
CA HIS A 41 -11.71 1.94 -6.27
C HIS A 41 -13.13 2.06 -6.85
N ASN A 42 -14.13 1.44 -6.24
CA ASN A 42 -15.53 1.55 -6.65
C ASN A 42 -16.11 2.95 -6.44
N LYS A 43 -15.53 3.75 -5.53
CA LYS A 43 -15.84 5.19 -5.41
C LYS A 43 -15.13 6.05 -6.46
N GLY A 44 -14.44 5.43 -7.41
CA GLY A 44 -13.68 6.10 -8.46
C GLY A 44 -12.42 6.78 -7.94
N LEU A 45 -11.88 6.35 -6.80
CA LEU A 45 -10.68 6.91 -6.18
C LEU A 45 -9.46 6.03 -6.39
N ILE A 46 -8.28 6.65 -6.30
CA ILE A 46 -6.95 6.05 -6.20
C ILE A 46 -6.38 6.48 -4.86
N HIS A 47 -5.74 5.57 -4.11
CA HIS A 47 -5.16 5.87 -2.81
C HIS A 47 -3.83 6.62 -2.88
N ASN A 48 -2.95 6.27 -3.85
CA ASN A 48 -1.61 6.83 -4.08
C ASN A 48 -0.54 6.60 -3.00
N ASP A 49 -0.90 6.13 -1.81
CA ASP A 49 0.03 5.89 -0.70
C ASP A 49 -0.31 4.56 0.00
N PHE A 50 -0.53 3.54 -0.83
CA PHE A 50 -1.05 2.25 -0.38
C PHE A 50 0.09 1.32 0.05
N HIS A 51 0.33 1.23 1.36
CA HIS A 51 1.41 0.43 1.95
C HIS A 51 1.07 -0.12 3.35
N CYS A 52 1.86 -1.06 3.88
CA CYS A 52 1.65 -1.69 5.18
C CYS A 52 1.58 -0.71 6.38
N GLY A 53 2.23 0.45 6.29
CA GLY A 53 2.10 1.52 7.29
C GLY A 53 0.72 2.20 7.37
N ASN A 54 -0.04 2.23 6.26
CA ASN A 54 -1.36 2.87 6.16
C ASN A 54 -2.51 1.86 6.28
N ILE A 55 -2.20 0.64 6.71
CA ILE A 55 -3.20 -0.38 7.03
C ILE A 55 -3.14 -0.63 8.53
N LEU A 56 -4.24 -0.45 9.22
CA LEU A 56 -4.39 -0.92 10.60
C LEU A 56 -4.88 -2.36 10.58
N SER A 57 -4.24 -3.25 11.33
CA SER A 57 -4.65 -4.66 11.40
C SER A 57 -4.33 -5.23 12.77
N ASP A 58 -5.16 -6.16 13.24
CA ASP A 58 -4.89 -7.02 14.39
C ASP A 58 -4.61 -8.47 14.00
N PHE A 59 -4.57 -8.77 12.69
CA PHE A 59 -4.53 -10.09 12.06
C PHE A 59 -5.66 -11.09 12.43
N ASP A 60 -6.40 -10.85 13.50
CA ASP A 60 -7.41 -11.75 14.03
C ASP A 60 -8.82 -11.43 13.54
N TYR A 61 -9.19 -10.15 13.49
CA TYR A 61 -10.58 -9.72 13.27
C TYR A 61 -10.74 -8.74 12.10
N GLY A 62 -9.69 -8.04 11.69
CA GLY A 62 -9.81 -7.17 10.53
C GLY A 62 -8.58 -6.36 10.17
N ALA A 63 -8.66 -5.79 8.97
CA ALA A 63 -7.72 -4.82 8.44
C ALA A 63 -8.50 -3.61 7.90
N TYR A 64 -7.96 -2.41 8.11
CA TYR A 64 -8.59 -1.14 7.74
C TYR A 64 -7.58 -0.28 7.01
N ILE A 65 -7.95 0.18 5.82
CA ILE A 65 -7.15 1.12 5.04
C ILE A 65 -7.36 2.52 5.62
N THR A 66 -6.27 3.23 5.86
CA THR A 66 -6.24 4.56 6.50
C THR A 66 -5.45 5.55 5.66
N ASP A 67 -5.38 6.79 6.13
CA ASP A 67 -4.71 7.90 5.46
C ASP A 67 -5.16 8.13 4.00
N LEU A 68 -6.41 8.56 3.88
CA LEU A 68 -7.02 8.95 2.60
C LEU A 68 -6.63 10.37 2.16
N GLY A 69 -5.63 11.00 2.80
CA GLY A 69 -5.25 12.39 2.54
C GLY A 69 -4.69 12.62 1.13
N LEU A 70 -4.17 11.57 0.51
CA LEU A 70 -3.64 11.58 -0.86
C LEU A 70 -4.59 10.94 -1.88
N CYS A 71 -5.81 10.56 -1.46
CA CYS A 71 -6.78 9.98 -2.37
C CYS A 71 -7.19 10.98 -3.45
N GLN A 72 -7.22 10.55 -4.71
CA GLN A 72 -7.65 11.38 -5.84
C GLN A 72 -8.60 10.64 -6.78
N PRO A 73 -9.49 11.34 -7.50
CA PRO A 73 -10.34 10.72 -8.50
C PRO A 73 -9.53 10.10 -9.64
N ALA A 74 -9.87 8.88 -10.05
CA ALA A 74 -9.17 8.12 -11.09
C ALA A 74 -9.33 8.70 -12.51
N ASN A 75 -10.32 9.57 -12.69
CA ASN A 75 -10.67 10.20 -13.97
C ASN A 75 -10.11 11.62 -14.13
N VAL A 76 -9.53 12.21 -13.08
CA VAL A 76 -8.91 13.52 -13.16
C VAL A 76 -7.49 13.36 -13.68
N LYS A 77 -7.28 13.70 -14.95
CA LYS A 77 -5.92 13.89 -15.47
C LYS A 77 -5.33 15.09 -14.76
N SER A 78 -4.30 14.87 -13.96
CA SER A 78 -3.49 15.95 -13.41
C SER A 78 -3.06 16.86 -14.55
N SER A 79 -3.42 18.15 -14.48
CA SER A 79 -3.01 19.14 -15.46
C SER A 79 -1.50 19.00 -15.67
N GLN A 80 -1.08 18.90 -16.94
CA GLN A 80 0.29 18.66 -17.38
C GLN A 80 1.23 19.78 -16.91
N ASN A 81 1.56 19.80 -15.62
CA ASN A 81 2.62 20.61 -15.07
C ASN A 81 3.87 19.74 -15.01
N ASN A 82 4.97 20.25 -15.58
CA ASN A 82 6.25 19.57 -15.72
C ASN A 82 6.92 19.12 -14.39
N ASN A 83 6.29 19.36 -13.23
CA ASN A 83 6.75 18.97 -11.90
C ASN A 83 5.75 18.00 -11.24
N LYS A 84 5.56 16.83 -11.83
CA LYS A 84 4.66 15.82 -11.28
C LYS A 84 5.28 15.22 -10.02
N LYS A 85 4.72 15.53 -8.86
CA LYS A 85 5.16 14.94 -7.59
C LYS A 85 4.76 13.47 -7.56
N ILE A 86 5.74 12.60 -7.33
CA ILE A 86 5.50 11.20 -6.98
C ILE A 86 5.21 11.16 -5.49
N TYR A 87 4.09 10.52 -5.13
CA TYR A 87 3.72 10.25 -3.75
C TYR A 87 3.89 8.74 -3.49
N GLY A 88 4.01 8.37 -2.22
CA GLY A 88 4.11 6.99 -1.80
C GLY A 88 5.49 6.58 -1.30
N VAL A 89 5.53 5.43 -0.62
CA VAL A 89 6.76 4.78 -0.16
C VAL A 89 7.35 3.94 -1.30
N VAL A 90 8.56 4.26 -1.75
CA VAL A 90 9.17 3.82 -3.04
C VAL A 90 8.91 2.36 -3.42
N PRO A 91 9.12 1.34 -2.56
CA PRO A 91 8.86 -0.05 -2.92
C PRO A 91 7.41 -0.38 -3.32
N TYR A 92 6.44 0.38 -2.82
CA TYR A 92 5.01 0.21 -3.08
C TYR A 92 4.53 1.03 -4.28
N VAL A 93 5.35 1.93 -4.80
CA VAL A 93 5.00 2.79 -5.94
C VAL A 93 5.19 1.99 -7.23
N ALA A 94 4.15 1.97 -8.07
CA ALA A 94 4.19 1.22 -9.31
C ALA A 94 5.28 1.76 -10.28
N PRO A 95 5.95 0.89 -11.05
CA PRO A 95 7.04 1.29 -11.94
C PRO A 95 6.63 2.35 -12.98
N GLU A 96 5.38 2.34 -13.45
CA GLU A 96 4.87 3.37 -14.35
C GLU A 96 4.79 4.75 -13.68
N VAL A 97 4.43 4.80 -12.39
CA VAL A 97 4.33 6.05 -11.61
C VAL A 97 5.73 6.58 -11.30
N LEU A 98 6.67 5.70 -10.96
CA LEU A 98 8.09 6.06 -10.80
C LEU A 98 8.70 6.65 -12.08
N ARG A 99 8.27 6.17 -13.25
CA ARG A 99 8.63 6.74 -14.57
C ARG A 99 7.82 8.00 -14.94
N GLY A 100 7.06 8.59 -14.01
CA GLY A 100 6.32 9.82 -14.20
C GLY A 100 4.95 9.69 -14.90
N LYS A 101 4.48 8.47 -15.19
CA LYS A 101 3.11 8.28 -15.70
C LYS A 101 2.08 8.59 -14.62
N GLU A 102 0.81 8.76 -15.01
CA GLU A 102 -0.26 9.01 -14.05
C GLU A 102 -0.48 7.78 -13.17
N SER A 103 -0.67 8.02 -11.87
CA SER A 103 -1.19 7.01 -10.97
C SER A 103 -2.61 6.64 -11.41
N THR A 104 -2.93 5.35 -11.31
CA THR A 104 -4.23 4.79 -11.66
C THR A 104 -4.65 3.80 -10.56
N GLN A 105 -5.87 3.28 -10.63
CA GLN A 105 -6.24 2.19 -9.72
C GLN A 105 -5.30 0.97 -9.85
N LYS A 106 -4.73 0.73 -11.05
CA LYS A 106 -3.74 -0.33 -11.27
C LYS A 106 -2.43 -0.11 -10.51
N SER A 107 -2.04 1.13 -10.25
CA SER A 107 -0.84 1.39 -9.44
C SER A 107 -1.06 1.10 -7.96
N ASP A 108 -2.28 1.29 -7.43
CA ASP A 108 -2.60 0.79 -6.09
C ASP A 108 -2.59 -0.76 -6.05
N ILE A 109 -3.01 -1.44 -7.14
CA ILE A 109 -2.93 -2.92 -7.24
C ILE A 109 -1.48 -3.40 -7.19
N TYR A 110 -0.54 -2.66 -7.77
CA TYR A 110 0.89 -2.96 -7.59
C TYR A 110 1.28 -2.88 -6.10
N GLY A 111 0.90 -1.80 -5.41
CA GLY A 111 1.12 -1.65 -3.96
C GLY A 111 0.49 -2.80 -3.15
N PHE A 112 -0.70 -3.27 -3.53
CA PHE A 112 -1.32 -4.45 -2.95
C PHE A 112 -0.49 -5.72 -3.14
N GLY A 113 0.10 -5.93 -4.33
CA GLY A 113 1.01 -7.04 -4.59
C GLY A 113 2.25 -7.00 -3.70
N ILE A 114 2.76 -5.81 -3.42
CA ILE A 114 3.87 -5.61 -2.49
C ILE A 114 3.45 -5.95 -1.05
N ILE A 115 2.28 -5.49 -0.59
CA ILE A 115 1.72 -5.87 0.72
C ILE A 115 1.54 -7.40 0.82
N ALA A 116 1.09 -8.05 -0.26
CA ALA A 116 0.96 -9.50 -0.30
C ALA A 116 2.30 -10.23 -0.16
N TYR A 117 3.35 -9.74 -0.85
CA TYR A 117 4.70 -10.25 -0.66
C TYR A 117 5.14 -10.16 0.81
N GLU A 118 4.87 -9.05 1.47
CA GLU A 118 5.27 -8.86 2.87
C GLU A 118 4.49 -9.73 3.85
N ILE A 119 3.18 -9.88 3.67
CA ILE A 119 2.37 -10.78 4.49
C ILE A 119 2.84 -12.23 4.33
N CYS A 120 3.27 -12.62 3.12
CA CYS A 120 3.77 -13.96 2.86
C CYS A 120 5.17 -14.19 3.46
N THR A 121 6.07 -13.21 3.34
CA THR A 121 7.51 -13.39 3.63
C THR A 121 7.98 -12.79 4.95
N GLY A 122 7.26 -11.81 5.49
CA GLY A 122 7.64 -11.04 6.67
C GLY A 122 8.71 -9.98 6.41
N PHE A 123 9.24 -9.90 5.18
CA PHE A 123 10.31 -8.98 4.83
C PHE A 123 9.79 -7.73 4.14
N THR A 124 10.42 -6.60 4.46
CA THR A 124 10.24 -5.38 3.67
C THR A 124 10.85 -5.61 2.28
N PRO A 125 10.19 -5.21 1.19
CA PRO A 125 10.77 -5.31 -0.14
C PRO A 125 12.04 -4.47 -0.20
N TYR A 126 13.09 -5.00 -0.82
CA TYR A 126 14.39 -4.34 -0.90
C TYR A 126 14.96 -3.94 0.48
N TYR A 127 14.80 -4.79 1.50
CA TYR A 127 15.24 -4.50 2.88
C TYR A 127 16.75 -4.23 3.01
N ASP A 128 17.54 -4.63 2.02
CA ASP A 128 18.99 -4.51 1.96
C ASP A 128 19.46 -3.29 1.13
N ILE A 129 18.54 -2.50 0.59
CA ILE A 129 18.83 -1.33 -0.25
C ILE A 129 18.14 -0.10 0.35
N ALA A 130 18.79 1.07 0.31
CA ALA A 130 18.15 2.32 0.69
C ALA A 130 16.94 2.62 -0.23
N HIS A 131 15.83 3.08 0.35
CA HIS A 131 14.60 3.40 -0.38
C HIS A 131 14.65 4.83 -0.94
N ASP A 132 15.62 5.08 -1.81
CA ASP A 132 15.92 6.38 -2.42
C ASP A 132 15.73 6.37 -3.95
N ASP A 133 16.15 7.45 -4.61
CA ASP A 133 16.07 7.61 -6.07
C ASP A 133 16.82 6.50 -6.82
N PHE A 134 17.88 5.91 -6.21
CA PHE A 134 18.60 4.82 -6.83
C PHE A 134 17.74 3.56 -6.87
N LEU A 135 17.02 3.24 -5.80
CA LEU A 135 16.07 2.13 -5.82
C LEU A 135 14.93 2.38 -6.82
N ALA A 136 14.40 3.61 -6.87
CA ALA A 136 13.36 3.99 -7.82
C ALA A 136 13.78 3.71 -9.28
N MET A 137 15.03 4.04 -9.63
CA MET A 137 15.59 3.76 -10.95
C MET A 137 15.78 2.25 -11.21
N LYS A 138 16.07 1.46 -10.18
CA LYS A 138 16.27 0.00 -10.30
C LYS A 138 14.97 -0.79 -10.47
N ILE A 139 13.85 -0.27 -9.96
CA ILE A 139 12.51 -0.84 -10.14
C ILE A 139 12.01 -0.64 -11.59
N CYS A 140 12.55 0.39 -12.27
CA CYS A 140 12.21 0.80 -13.63
C CYS A 140 13.07 0.14 -14.70
#